data_AF-A0A1I7UG34-F1
#
_entry.id   AF-A0A1I7UG34-F1
#
_cell.length_a   1.000
_cell.length_b   1.000
_cell.length_c   1.000
_cell.angle_alpha   90.00
_cell.angle_beta   90.00
_cell.angle_gamma   90.00
#
_symmetry.space_group_name_H-M   'P 1'
#
loop_
_entity.id
_entity.type
_entity.pdbx_description
1 polymer ?
#
loop_
_entity_poly.entity_id
_entity_poly.type
_entity_poly.pdbx_seq_one_letter_code
_entity_poly.pdbx_strand_id
1 'polypeptide(L)'
;MARSASSATNSHGSEDGNQNSRGESSSQAQEQVPSVPDTGKKLKANCAKCYDCHELIPHRLLYICHDEICYGYYQEKNLTYHTPFHFYENEKVFCSRCSFVGNHQNHQDMMKEAHPVATKLSSKNKDLEYSFRKLAYLDPEDLVDRMIIDHFKVKQLPLLPLANYLLNAEDSEEWEGRKKMLDDFKETVEKCRTVGADFARKQAIKAMNFYNEAVYLVNETIETDNAREKSKEREQRKRRDSHKSSKS
;
A
#
# COMPACT_ATOMS: atom_id res chain seq x y z
N MET A 1 -28.79 59.87 40.34
CA MET A 1 -29.12 61.31 40.22
C MET A 1 -28.40 61.81 38.97
N ALA A 2 -29.07 61.98 37.82
CA ALA A 2 -29.82 63.19 37.42
C ALA A 2 -28.89 64.41 37.38
N ARG A 3 -28.56 65.08 36.26
CA ARG A 3 -29.35 65.65 35.12
C ARG A 3 -28.43 65.78 33.86
N SER A 4 -28.84 66.07 32.61
CA SER A 4 -30.15 66.27 31.95
C SER A 4 -30.06 66.14 30.40
N ALA A 5 -31.20 66.34 29.72
CA ALA A 5 -31.49 66.56 28.29
C ALA A 5 -30.84 67.82 27.64
N SER A 6 -30.90 68.11 26.32
CA SER A 6 -31.96 67.91 25.28
C SER A 6 -31.36 67.92 23.84
N SER A 7 -31.87 67.18 22.83
CA SER A 7 -32.90 67.55 21.79
C SER A 7 -32.53 68.76 20.89
N ALA A 8 -32.80 68.87 19.58
CA ALA A 8 -33.43 68.06 18.49
C ALA A 8 -32.81 68.56 17.12
N THR A 9 -33.14 68.16 15.87
CA THR A 9 -34.44 67.99 15.17
C THR A 9 -34.33 67.16 13.87
N ASN A 10 -35.47 66.62 13.40
CA ASN A 10 -35.68 66.03 12.07
C ASN A 10 -35.81 67.09 10.94
N SER A 11 -35.62 66.66 9.69
CA SER A 11 -36.51 67.04 8.58
C SER A 11 -36.57 65.96 7.48
N HIS A 12 -37.79 65.72 6.95
CA HIS A 12 -38.05 64.86 5.79
C HIS A 12 -37.91 65.63 4.47
N GLY A 13 -37.72 64.90 3.37
CA GLY A 13 -37.93 65.35 1.99
C GLY A 13 -38.05 64.12 1.08
N SER A 14 -39.11 64.04 0.27
CA SER A 14 -39.58 62.80 -0.38
C SER A 14 -39.50 62.84 -1.92
N GLU A 15 -39.92 61.72 -2.54
CA GLU A 15 -40.44 61.56 -3.92
C GLU A 15 -39.47 61.25 -5.08
N ASP A 16 -39.45 59.96 -5.44
CA ASP A 16 -39.88 59.36 -6.73
C ASP A 16 -39.28 59.82 -8.08
N GLY A 17 -38.85 58.85 -8.92
CA GLY A 17 -38.41 59.17 -10.29
C GLY A 17 -37.85 58.10 -11.24
N ASN A 18 -38.54 56.97 -11.45
CA ASN A 18 -38.65 56.27 -12.75
C ASN A 18 -37.44 55.58 -13.49
N GLN A 19 -37.39 54.24 -13.37
CA GLN A 19 -37.22 53.18 -14.41
C GLN A 19 -36.21 53.19 -15.58
N ASN A 20 -35.76 51.95 -15.92
CA ASN A 20 -35.15 51.44 -17.16
C ASN A 20 -33.69 51.82 -17.49
N SER A 21 -32.84 50.95 -18.08
CA SER A 21 -32.97 49.50 -18.42
C SER A 21 -31.61 48.92 -18.83
N ARG A 22 -31.49 47.57 -18.88
CA ARG A 22 -30.32 46.76 -19.33
C ARG A 22 -29.06 46.92 -18.44
N GLY A 23 -28.33 45.88 -18.03
CA GLY A 23 -28.38 44.47 -18.40
C GLY A 23 -27.16 44.07 -19.22
N GLU A 24 -26.04 43.80 -18.54
CA GLU A 24 -24.97 42.89 -19.00
C GLU A 24 -24.01 42.57 -17.84
N SER A 25 -23.52 41.32 -17.78
CA SER A 25 -22.86 40.77 -16.60
C SER A 25 -21.36 41.06 -16.56
N SER A 26 -20.89 41.69 -15.49
CA SER A 26 -19.46 41.76 -15.18
C SER A 26 -18.91 40.39 -14.80
N SER A 27 -18.30 39.71 -15.78
CA SER A 27 -17.47 38.53 -15.55
C SER A 27 -16.16 38.92 -14.86
N GLN A 28 -16.18 39.08 -13.54
CA GLN A 28 -14.96 39.18 -12.75
C GLN A 28 -14.19 37.85 -12.85
N ALA A 29 -13.14 37.84 -13.68
CA ALA A 29 -12.14 36.80 -13.64
C ALA A 29 -11.44 36.86 -12.27
N GLN A 30 -11.87 35.99 -11.34
CA GLN A 30 -11.12 35.77 -10.12
C GLN A 30 -9.79 35.10 -10.49
N GLU A 31 -8.71 35.86 -10.47
CA GLU A 31 -7.36 35.30 -10.45
C GLU A 31 -7.25 34.38 -9.23
N GLN A 32 -7.31 33.07 -9.48
CA GLN A 32 -6.99 32.08 -8.47
C GLN A 32 -5.49 32.22 -8.17
N VAL A 33 -5.18 32.91 -7.08
CA VAL A 33 -3.84 32.91 -6.48
C VAL A 33 -3.45 31.45 -6.28
N PRO A 34 -2.40 30.94 -6.96
CA PRO A 34 -2.01 29.56 -6.79
C PRO A 34 -1.60 29.35 -5.34
N SER A 35 -2.24 28.38 -4.69
CA SER A 35 -1.94 28.04 -3.31
C SER A 35 -0.46 27.65 -3.21
N VAL A 36 0.31 28.46 -2.47
CA VAL A 36 1.73 28.19 -2.23
C VAL A 36 1.84 26.78 -1.65
N PRO A 37 2.55 25.84 -2.29
CA PRO A 37 2.65 24.49 -1.79
C PRO A 37 3.33 24.48 -0.42
N ASP A 38 2.98 23.50 0.41
CA ASP A 38 3.40 23.35 1.82
C ASP A 38 4.91 23.04 1.94
N THR A 39 5.70 24.05 1.60
CA THR A 39 7.16 24.03 1.46
C THR A 39 7.84 23.83 2.81
N GLY A 40 7.23 24.32 3.89
CA GLY A 40 7.74 24.15 5.25
C GLY A 40 7.75 22.70 5.74
N LYS A 41 6.82 21.85 5.27
CA LYS A 41 6.83 20.41 5.60
C LYS A 41 7.84 19.63 4.76
N LYS A 42 7.89 19.86 3.44
CA LYS A 42 8.89 19.22 2.56
C LYS A 42 10.33 19.57 2.95
N LEU A 43 10.60 20.83 3.33
CA LEU A 43 11.94 21.24 3.76
C LEU A 43 12.39 20.50 5.04
N LYS A 44 11.47 20.19 5.96
CA LYS A 44 11.78 19.42 7.18
C LYS A 44 11.99 17.94 6.95
N ALA A 45 11.45 17.36 5.87
CA ALA A 45 11.72 15.97 5.53
C ALA A 45 13.19 15.80 5.10
N ASN A 46 13.60 16.50 4.03
CA ASN A 46 14.90 16.27 3.40
C ASN A 46 16.06 17.11 3.99
N CYS A 47 15.93 17.57 5.24
CA CYS A 47 16.96 18.31 5.95
C CYS A 47 17.12 17.82 7.40
N ALA A 48 18.36 17.84 7.89
CA ALA A 48 18.68 17.57 9.29
C ALA A 48 19.56 18.68 9.86
N LYS A 49 19.70 18.73 11.19
CA LYS A 49 20.52 19.74 11.84
C LYS A 49 22.00 19.38 11.76
N CYS A 50 22.83 20.35 11.41
CA CYS A 50 24.27 20.24 11.63
C CYS A 50 24.55 20.08 13.14
N TYR A 51 25.41 19.12 13.51
CA TYR A 51 25.75 18.86 14.91
C TYR A 51 26.45 20.05 15.58
N ASP A 52 27.24 20.82 14.82
CA ASP A 52 28.00 21.97 15.34
C ASP A 52 27.20 23.28 15.39
N CYS A 53 26.69 23.75 14.24
CA CYS A 53 26.02 25.05 14.14
C CYS A 53 24.51 24.99 14.36
N HIS A 54 23.92 23.80 14.46
CA HIS A 54 22.49 23.53 14.62
C HIS A 54 21.57 24.10 13.51
N GLU A 55 22.13 24.68 12.46
CA GLU A 55 21.43 25.07 11.24
C GLU A 55 20.77 23.85 10.59
N LEU A 56 19.60 24.06 9.99
CA LEU A 56 18.87 23.03 9.25
C LEU A 56 19.40 22.97 7.80
N ILE A 57 19.96 21.82 7.41
CA ILE A 57 20.74 21.65 6.19
C ILE A 57 20.20 20.46 5.38
N PRO A 58 20.04 20.58 4.05
CA PRO A 58 19.63 19.46 3.20
C PRO A 58 20.54 18.24 3.34
N HIS A 59 19.94 17.03 3.35
CA HIS A 59 20.66 15.76 3.52
C HIS A 59 21.85 15.56 2.57
N ARG A 60 21.73 16.06 1.33
CA ARG A 60 22.79 16.05 0.30
C ARG A 60 23.97 17.00 0.57
N LEU A 61 23.86 17.89 1.55
CA LEU A 61 24.90 18.85 1.96
C LEU A 61 25.41 18.55 3.39
N LEU A 62 25.13 17.36 3.89
CA LEU A 62 25.57 16.85 5.18
C LEU A 62 26.63 15.76 5.00
N TYR A 63 27.60 15.76 5.91
CA TYR A 63 28.78 14.92 5.90
C TYR A 63 28.98 14.25 7.26
N ILE A 64 29.73 13.15 7.27
CA ILE A 64 30.16 12.41 8.45
C ILE A 64 31.70 12.36 8.48
N CYS A 65 32.29 12.39 9.67
CA CYS A 65 33.73 12.35 9.87
C CYS A 65 34.19 10.92 10.19
N HIS A 66 35.16 10.38 9.46
CA HIS A 66 35.76 9.07 9.76
C HIS A 66 37.07 9.13 10.56
N ASP A 67 37.48 10.30 11.05
CA ASP A 67 38.67 10.42 11.88
C ASP A 67 38.37 10.00 13.34
N GLU A 68 39.06 8.97 13.83
CA GLU A 68 38.85 8.37 15.16
C GLU A 68 39.13 9.34 16.32
N ILE A 69 39.97 10.36 16.12
CA ILE A 69 40.22 11.40 17.16
C ILE A 69 39.18 12.52 17.15
N CYS A 70 38.26 12.53 16.19
CA CYS A 70 37.23 13.56 16.09
C CYS A 70 36.08 13.31 17.09
N TYR A 71 35.62 14.35 17.80
CA TYR A 71 34.41 14.27 18.63
C TYR A 71 33.14 13.95 17.81
N GLY A 72 33.19 14.23 16.51
CA GLY A 72 32.19 13.91 15.49
C GLY A 72 32.38 12.55 14.81
N TYR A 73 33.29 11.70 15.29
CA TYR A 73 33.62 10.42 14.66
C TYR A 73 32.37 9.55 14.43
N TYR A 74 32.15 9.23 13.17
CA TYR A 74 31.19 8.27 12.70
C TYR A 74 31.85 6.90 12.50
N GLN A 75 31.31 5.91 13.21
CA GLN A 75 31.67 4.51 13.09
C GLN A 75 30.52 3.74 12.44
N GLU A 76 30.77 3.01 11.36
CA GLU A 76 29.82 2.02 10.80
C GLU A 76 29.73 0.82 11.77
N LYS A 77 29.08 1.04 12.93
CA LYS A 77 28.63 -0.01 13.84
C LYS A 77 27.58 -0.86 13.10
N ASN A 78 27.28 -2.05 13.63
CA ASN A 78 26.21 -2.92 13.09
C ASN A 78 24.80 -2.37 13.40
N LEU A 79 24.56 -1.11 13.06
CA LEU A 79 23.30 -0.38 13.22
C LEU A 79 22.47 -0.54 11.95
N THR A 80 21.33 -1.22 12.08
CA THR A 80 20.26 -1.22 11.06
C THR A 80 19.36 -0.01 11.30
N TYR A 81 19.40 0.96 10.40
CA TYR A 81 18.43 2.04 10.34
C TYR A 81 17.24 1.57 9.49
N HIS A 82 16.01 1.85 9.93
CA HIS A 82 14.82 1.42 9.19
C HIS A 82 14.51 2.33 7.99
N THR A 83 14.94 3.59 8.03
CA THR A 83 14.82 4.59 6.97
C THR A 83 16.07 5.49 6.96
N PRO A 84 16.38 6.18 5.84
CA PRO A 84 17.48 7.15 5.81
C PRO A 84 17.29 8.30 6.79
N PHE A 85 16.05 8.70 7.12
CA PHE A 85 15.77 9.72 8.13
C PHE A 85 16.28 9.32 9.52
N HIS A 86 16.09 8.05 9.91
CA HIS A 86 16.54 7.52 11.19
C HIS A 86 18.07 7.57 11.36
N PHE A 87 18.84 7.59 10.26
CA PHE A 87 20.29 7.87 10.32
C PHE A 87 20.56 9.30 10.79
N TYR A 88 19.91 10.30 10.18
CA TYR A 88 20.12 11.71 10.51
C TYR A 88 19.60 12.13 11.89
N GLU A 89 18.68 11.36 12.48
CA GLU A 89 18.20 11.56 13.86
C GLU A 89 19.18 11.06 14.93
N ASN A 90 20.01 10.06 14.59
CA ASN A 90 20.89 9.37 15.54
C ASN A 90 22.39 9.69 15.35
N GLU A 91 22.82 10.01 14.13
CA GLU A 91 24.23 10.20 13.79
C GLU A 91 24.67 11.66 13.77
N LYS A 92 25.94 11.89 14.11
CA LYS A 92 26.55 13.23 14.06
C LYS A 92 26.88 13.60 12.63
N VAL A 93 26.12 14.55 12.09
CA VAL A 93 26.25 15.03 10.71
C VAL A 93 26.61 16.52 10.67
N PHE A 94 27.44 16.91 9.71
CA PHE A 94 28.07 18.23 9.63
C PHE A 94 27.77 18.88 8.28
N CYS A 95 27.49 20.18 8.26
CA CYS A 95 27.30 20.91 7.01
C CYS A 95 28.64 21.15 6.30
N SER A 96 28.62 21.43 4.99
CA SER A 96 29.84 21.73 4.22
C SER A 96 30.73 22.80 4.88
N ARG A 97 30.12 23.83 5.48
CA ARG A 97 30.86 24.93 6.14
C ARG A 97 31.63 24.44 7.36
N CYS A 98 30.99 23.70 8.27
CA CYS A 98 31.65 23.11 9.44
C CYS A 98 32.69 22.07 9.03
N SER A 99 32.42 21.32 7.95
CA SER A 99 33.26 20.24 7.42
C SER A 99 34.58 20.72 6.83
N PHE A 100 34.54 21.76 5.97
CA PHE A 100 35.69 22.13 5.12
C PHE A 100 36.32 23.49 5.47
N VAL A 101 35.66 24.32 6.27
CA VAL A 101 36.13 25.68 6.64
C VAL A 101 36.01 25.96 8.15
N GLY A 102 35.38 25.05 8.90
CA GLY A 102 35.13 25.18 10.33
C GLY A 102 35.92 24.16 11.15
N ASN A 103 35.33 23.74 12.27
CA ASN A 103 35.96 22.89 13.29
C ASN A 103 36.51 21.54 12.76
N HIS A 104 36.05 21.07 11.60
CA HIS A 104 36.45 19.82 10.99
C HIS A 104 37.43 19.97 9.81
N GLN A 105 37.90 21.20 9.49
CA GLN A 105 38.79 21.45 8.36
C GLN A 105 40.06 20.57 8.36
N ASN A 106 40.63 20.30 9.54
CA ASN A 106 41.80 19.45 9.70
C ASN A 106 41.55 17.96 9.38
N HIS A 107 40.27 17.54 9.30
CA HIS A 107 39.84 16.19 8.98
C HIS A 107 39.10 16.12 7.63
N GLN A 108 39.22 17.16 6.77
CA GLN A 108 38.47 17.27 5.51
C GLN A 108 38.57 16.03 4.62
N ASP A 109 39.75 15.38 4.57
CA ASP A 109 40.00 14.18 3.75
C ASP A 109 39.31 12.93 4.31
N MET A 110 38.87 12.97 5.57
CA MET A 110 38.09 11.94 6.26
C MET A 110 36.59 12.24 6.28
N MET A 111 36.16 13.39 5.74
CA MET A 111 34.74 13.73 5.61
C MET A 111 34.14 13.02 4.39
N LYS A 112 33.00 12.34 4.57
CA LYS A 112 32.23 11.73 3.47
C LYS A 112 30.80 12.22 3.48
N GLU A 113 30.17 12.25 2.32
CA GLU A 113 28.75 12.56 2.19
C GLU A 113 27.90 11.59 3.01
N ALA A 114 27.00 12.12 3.84
CA ALA A 114 26.14 11.33 4.71
C ALA A 114 25.09 10.55 3.92
N HIS A 115 24.56 11.12 2.83
CA HIS A 115 23.41 10.55 2.12
C HIS A 115 23.67 9.15 1.52
N PRO A 116 24.76 8.90 0.76
CA PRO A 116 25.05 7.56 0.26
C PRO A 116 25.22 6.52 1.38
N VAL A 117 25.71 6.93 2.55
CA VAL A 117 25.89 6.04 3.71
C VAL A 117 24.55 5.73 4.38
N ALA A 118 23.73 6.74 4.64
CA ALA A 118 22.37 6.59 5.18
C ALA A 118 21.50 5.67 4.30
N THR A 119 21.46 5.96 2.99
CA THR A 119 20.71 5.18 1.99
C THR A 119 21.21 3.75 1.88
N LYS A 120 22.53 3.53 1.85
CA LYS A 120 23.14 2.18 1.84
C LYS A 120 22.80 1.38 3.08
N LEU A 121 22.84 1.97 4.26
CA LEU A 121 22.56 1.26 5.52
C LEU A 121 21.07 0.92 5.66
N SER A 122 20.18 1.86 5.32
CA SER A 122 18.73 1.64 5.37
C SER A 122 18.26 0.60 4.34
N SER A 123 18.93 0.53 3.19
CA SER A 123 18.64 -0.45 2.14
C SER A 123 19.11 -1.88 2.47
N LYS A 124 19.97 -2.08 3.49
CA LYS A 124 20.38 -3.40 4.02
C LYS A 124 19.29 -4.03 4.92
N ASN A 125 18.02 -3.96 4.53
CA ASN A 125 16.90 -4.46 5.33
C ASN A 125 16.68 -5.97 5.10
N LYS A 126 17.24 -6.79 6.01
CA LYS A 126 17.16 -8.26 5.96
C LYS A 126 15.73 -8.79 6.12
N ASP A 127 14.89 -8.13 6.91
CA ASP A 127 13.52 -8.57 7.16
C ASP A 127 12.65 -8.39 5.91
N LEU A 128 12.84 -7.26 5.20
CA LEU A 128 12.23 -7.01 3.90
C LEU A 128 12.68 -8.04 2.87
N GLU A 129 13.98 -8.29 2.76
CA GLU A 129 14.54 -9.29 1.84
C GLU A 129 13.99 -10.70 2.13
N TYR A 130 13.93 -11.09 3.41
CA TYR A 130 13.33 -12.36 3.83
C TYR A 130 11.85 -12.45 3.48
N SER A 131 11.08 -11.38 3.69
CA SER A 131 9.65 -11.34 3.36
C SER A 131 9.39 -11.53 1.86
N PHE A 132 10.21 -10.94 1.00
CA PHE A 132 10.12 -11.12 -0.45
C PHE A 132 10.65 -12.47 -0.94
N ARG A 133 11.66 -13.05 -0.27
CA ARG A 133 12.05 -14.45 -0.51
C ARG A 133 10.89 -15.40 -0.19
N LYS A 134 10.14 -15.13 0.90
CA LYS A 134 8.92 -15.90 1.25
C LYS A 134 7.80 -15.70 0.21
N LEU A 135 7.58 -14.47 -0.29
CA LEU A 135 6.65 -14.22 -1.39
C LEU A 135 7.05 -14.96 -2.68
N ALA A 136 8.35 -15.05 -2.96
CA ALA A 136 8.82 -15.69 -4.19
C ALA A 136 8.68 -17.22 -4.17
N TYR A 137 8.57 -17.82 -2.98
CA TYR A 137 8.23 -19.23 -2.82
C TYR A 137 6.80 -19.50 -3.30
N LEU A 138 6.63 -20.67 -3.93
CA LEU A 138 5.35 -21.20 -4.39
C LEU A 138 5.18 -22.59 -3.78
N ASP A 139 4.12 -22.77 -2.98
CA ASP A 139 3.79 -24.08 -2.39
C ASP A 139 2.97 -24.92 -3.40
N PRO A 140 3.45 -26.08 -3.88
CA PRO A 140 2.69 -26.92 -4.80
C PRO A 140 1.42 -27.54 -4.18
N GLU A 141 1.28 -27.52 -2.86
CA GLU A 141 0.08 -27.98 -2.15
C GLU A 141 -0.94 -26.84 -1.94
N ASP A 142 -0.55 -25.56 -2.05
CA ASP A 142 -1.50 -24.46 -2.10
C ASP A 142 -2.13 -24.35 -3.51
N LEU A 143 -3.46 -24.17 -3.54
CA LEU A 143 -4.21 -24.16 -4.79
C LEU A 143 -3.84 -23.00 -5.72
N VAL A 144 -3.52 -21.82 -5.18
CA VAL A 144 -3.20 -20.64 -5.99
C VAL A 144 -1.76 -20.73 -6.47
N ASP A 145 -0.83 -21.08 -5.59
CA ASP A 145 0.57 -21.27 -5.96
C ASP A 145 0.73 -22.40 -6.98
N ARG A 146 -0.01 -23.50 -6.85
CA ARG A 146 -0.08 -24.55 -7.87
C ARG A 146 -0.63 -24.04 -9.21
N MET A 147 -1.67 -23.21 -9.21
CA MET A 147 -2.17 -22.59 -10.45
C MET A 147 -1.11 -21.66 -11.08
N ILE A 148 -0.31 -20.95 -10.28
CA ILE A 148 0.81 -20.12 -10.77
C ILE A 148 1.90 -21.02 -11.38
N ILE A 149 2.30 -22.09 -10.70
CA ILE A 149 3.26 -23.09 -11.19
C ILE A 149 2.78 -23.68 -12.53
N ASP A 150 1.53 -24.12 -12.60
CA ASP A 150 0.97 -24.79 -13.77
C ASP A 150 0.70 -23.83 -14.94
N HIS A 151 0.36 -22.57 -14.70
CA HIS A 151 0.11 -21.58 -15.75
C HIS A 151 1.41 -21.01 -16.32
N PHE A 152 2.33 -20.56 -15.46
CA PHE A 152 3.57 -19.90 -15.87
C PHE A 152 4.76 -20.86 -16.07
N LYS A 153 4.61 -22.15 -15.71
CA LYS A 153 5.65 -23.19 -15.79
C LYS A 153 6.92 -22.85 -14.99
N VAL A 154 6.75 -22.19 -13.84
CA VAL A 154 7.81 -21.80 -12.92
C VAL A 154 7.77 -22.62 -11.63
N LYS A 155 8.91 -22.83 -10.98
CA LYS A 155 9.00 -23.48 -9.64
C LYS A 155 9.02 -22.47 -8.49
N GLN A 156 9.29 -21.21 -8.80
CA GLN A 156 9.36 -20.07 -7.88
C GLN A 156 9.19 -18.80 -8.70
N LEU A 157 8.78 -17.70 -8.07
CA LEU A 157 8.79 -16.38 -8.71
C LEU A 157 10.22 -15.80 -8.74
N PRO A 158 10.49 -14.79 -9.58
CA PRO A 158 11.76 -14.06 -9.57
C PRO A 158 12.02 -13.38 -8.22
N LEU A 159 13.26 -13.47 -7.74
CA LEU A 159 13.71 -12.68 -6.58
C LEU A 159 14.01 -11.24 -7.03
N LEU A 160 13.36 -10.27 -6.39
CA LEU A 160 13.56 -8.85 -6.68
C LEU A 160 14.84 -8.34 -5.98
N PRO A 161 15.71 -7.57 -6.67
CA PRO A 161 16.94 -7.03 -6.09
C PRO A 161 16.66 -5.79 -5.22
N LEU A 162 15.91 -5.97 -4.12
CA LEU A 162 15.34 -4.89 -3.31
C LEU A 162 16.38 -3.88 -2.82
N ALA A 163 17.52 -4.36 -2.33
CA ALA A 163 18.59 -3.49 -1.83
C ALA A 163 19.08 -2.53 -2.93
N ASN A 164 19.29 -3.01 -4.16
CA ASN A 164 19.72 -2.19 -5.29
C ASN A 164 18.61 -1.21 -5.73
N TYR A 165 17.35 -1.64 -5.71
CA TYR A 165 16.21 -0.77 -6.03
C TYR A 165 16.08 0.40 -5.04
N LEU A 166 16.28 0.14 -3.75
CA LEU A 166 16.27 1.17 -2.70
C LEU A 166 17.55 2.03 -2.69
N LEU A 167 18.72 1.44 -2.97
CA LEU A 167 20.02 2.15 -3.04
C LEU A 167 20.06 3.22 -4.14
N ASN A 168 19.29 3.04 -5.21
CA ASN A 168 19.24 3.97 -6.35
C ASN A 168 18.26 5.14 -6.14
N ALA A 169 17.84 5.44 -4.90
CA ALA A 169 17.02 6.60 -4.59
C ALA A 169 17.87 7.89 -4.56
N GLU A 170 17.35 8.99 -5.12
CA GLU A 170 18.05 10.28 -5.17
C GLU A 170 18.02 11.03 -3.83
N ASP A 171 16.96 10.84 -3.04
CA ASP A 171 16.82 11.40 -1.71
C ASP A 171 16.02 10.49 -0.75
N SER A 172 15.87 10.94 0.49
CA SER A 172 15.17 10.19 1.54
C SER A 172 13.65 10.10 1.34
N GLU A 173 13.01 11.10 0.69
CA GLU A 173 11.57 11.10 0.38
C GLU A 173 11.29 10.09 -0.74
N GLU A 174 12.15 10.03 -1.76
CA GLU A 174 12.06 9.02 -2.82
C GLU A 174 12.32 7.61 -2.29
N TRP A 175 13.31 7.43 -1.40
CA TRP A 175 13.57 6.15 -0.75
C TRP A 175 12.34 5.62 -0.01
N GLU A 176 11.65 6.48 0.76
CA GLU A 176 10.44 6.13 1.49
C GLU A 176 9.29 5.80 0.53
N GLY A 177 9.13 6.55 -0.56
CA GLY A 177 8.17 6.25 -1.62
C GLY A 177 8.41 4.89 -2.29
N ARG A 178 9.67 4.57 -2.60
CA ARG A 178 10.09 3.26 -3.13
C ARG A 178 9.85 2.13 -2.11
N LYS A 179 10.17 2.35 -0.83
CA LYS A 179 9.93 1.38 0.26
C LYS A 179 8.44 1.08 0.43
N LYS A 180 7.61 2.13 0.44
CA LYS A 180 6.16 1.99 0.49
C LYS A 180 5.61 1.22 -0.71
N MET A 181 6.09 1.49 -1.94
CA MET A 181 5.67 0.75 -3.13
C MET A 181 5.96 -0.75 -3.02
N LEU A 182 7.07 -1.14 -2.39
CA LEU A 182 7.36 -2.55 -2.09
C LEU A 182 6.38 -3.14 -1.08
N ASP A 183 6.04 -2.41 -0.02
CA ASP A 183 5.09 -2.88 1.00
C ASP A 183 3.66 -3.02 0.43
N ASP A 184 3.19 -2.02 -0.32
CA ASP A 184 1.89 -2.03 -1.02
C ASP A 184 1.82 -3.20 -2.03
N PHE A 185 2.91 -3.47 -2.76
CA PHE A 185 3.02 -4.63 -3.66
C PHE A 185 2.97 -5.96 -2.89
N LYS A 186 3.70 -6.08 -1.78
CA LYS A 186 3.70 -7.26 -0.91
C LYS A 186 2.29 -7.54 -0.39
N GLU A 187 1.61 -6.54 0.18
CA GLU A 187 0.24 -6.70 0.69
C GLU A 187 -0.71 -7.14 -0.43
N THR A 188 -0.58 -6.53 -1.62
CA THR A 188 -1.39 -6.88 -2.79
C THR A 188 -1.23 -8.35 -3.18
N VAL A 189 0.01 -8.87 -3.23
CA VAL A 189 0.26 -10.28 -3.56
C VAL A 189 -0.28 -11.23 -2.48
N GLU A 190 -0.06 -10.95 -1.19
CA GLU A 190 -0.58 -11.77 -0.08
C GLU A 190 -2.11 -11.81 -0.09
N LYS A 191 -2.74 -10.66 -0.33
CA LYS A 191 -4.20 -10.52 -0.46
C LYS A 191 -4.75 -11.26 -1.67
N CYS A 192 -4.10 -11.15 -2.83
CA CYS A 192 -4.50 -11.87 -4.05
C CYS A 192 -4.43 -13.39 -3.87
N ARG A 193 -3.37 -13.93 -3.24
CA ARG A 193 -3.32 -15.37 -2.91
C ARG A 193 -4.45 -15.78 -1.96
N THR A 194 -4.64 -15.04 -0.87
CA THR A 194 -5.69 -15.32 0.12
C THR A 194 -7.09 -15.31 -0.52
N VAL A 195 -7.44 -14.27 -1.28
CA VAL A 195 -8.74 -14.12 -1.96
C VAL A 195 -8.92 -15.20 -3.04
N GLY A 196 -7.85 -15.54 -3.77
CA GLY A 196 -7.87 -16.61 -4.79
C GLY A 196 -8.16 -17.98 -4.18
N ALA A 197 -7.49 -18.33 -3.07
CA ALA A 197 -7.70 -19.59 -2.37
C ALA A 197 -9.12 -19.71 -1.81
N ASP A 198 -9.63 -18.63 -1.23
CA ASP A 198 -11.00 -18.52 -0.74
C ASP A 198 -12.05 -18.67 -1.86
N PHE A 199 -11.80 -18.04 -3.02
CA PHE A 199 -12.66 -18.15 -4.20
C PHE A 199 -12.66 -19.58 -4.74
N ALA A 200 -11.49 -20.17 -4.96
CA ALA A 200 -11.35 -21.55 -5.44
C ALA A 200 -12.08 -22.55 -4.52
N ARG A 201 -11.89 -22.42 -3.20
CA ARG A 201 -12.59 -23.22 -2.19
C ARG A 201 -14.11 -23.08 -2.28
N LYS A 202 -14.62 -21.85 -2.41
CA LYS A 202 -16.07 -21.57 -2.55
C LYS A 202 -16.66 -22.17 -3.82
N GLN A 203 -15.93 -22.17 -4.94
CA GLN A 203 -16.40 -22.83 -6.17
C GLN A 203 -16.33 -24.36 -6.09
N ALA A 204 -15.27 -24.92 -5.48
CA ALA A 204 -15.14 -26.36 -5.27
C ALA A 204 -16.29 -26.93 -4.42
N ILE A 205 -16.68 -26.23 -3.35
CA ILE A 205 -17.83 -26.62 -2.52
C ILE A 205 -19.13 -26.63 -3.34
N LYS A 206 -19.38 -25.60 -4.16
CA LYS A 206 -20.57 -25.54 -5.03
C LYS A 206 -20.60 -26.69 -6.05
N ALA A 207 -19.46 -26.97 -6.68
CA ALA A 207 -19.33 -28.06 -7.64
C ALA A 207 -19.56 -29.44 -7.00
N MET A 208 -19.01 -29.67 -5.80
CA MET A 208 -19.24 -30.90 -5.04
C MET A 208 -20.70 -31.06 -4.61
N ASN A 209 -21.35 -30.00 -4.14
CA ASN A 209 -22.77 -30.05 -3.77
C ASN A 209 -23.65 -30.38 -4.97
N PHE A 210 -23.45 -29.71 -6.11
CA PHE A 210 -24.17 -29.98 -7.35
C PHE A 210 -23.95 -31.43 -7.86
N TYR A 211 -22.72 -31.94 -7.76
CA TYR A 211 -22.42 -33.33 -8.10
C TYR A 211 -23.13 -34.32 -7.17
N ASN A 212 -23.14 -34.06 -5.86
CA ASN A 212 -23.83 -34.91 -4.89
C ASN A 212 -25.36 -34.90 -5.08
N GLU A 213 -25.96 -33.75 -5.40
CA GLU A 213 -27.37 -33.63 -5.78
C GLU A 213 -27.68 -34.43 -7.05
N ALA A 214 -26.83 -34.35 -8.07
CA ALA A 214 -26.98 -35.14 -9.30
C ALA A 214 -26.86 -36.65 -9.03
N VAL A 215 -25.90 -37.08 -8.20
CA VAL A 215 -25.75 -38.49 -7.80
C VAL A 215 -26.97 -38.99 -7.01
N TYR A 216 -27.51 -38.18 -6.11
CA TYR A 216 -28.72 -38.51 -5.37
C TYR A 216 -29.91 -38.73 -6.31
N LEU A 217 -30.17 -37.78 -7.23
CA LEU A 217 -31.25 -37.87 -8.21
C LEU A 217 -31.12 -39.09 -9.14
N VAL A 218 -29.91 -39.41 -9.57
CA VAL A 218 -29.63 -40.60 -10.40
C VAL A 218 -29.93 -41.88 -9.61
N ASN A 219 -29.51 -41.96 -8.35
CA ASN A 219 -29.79 -43.13 -7.50
C ASN A 219 -31.30 -43.29 -7.22
N GLU A 220 -32.02 -42.20 -6.89
CA GLU A 220 -33.47 -42.20 -6.70
C GLU A 220 -34.22 -42.64 -7.96
N THR A 221 -33.76 -42.19 -9.14
CA THR A 221 -34.31 -42.64 -10.44
C THR A 221 -34.08 -44.14 -10.66
N ILE A 222 -32.87 -44.64 -10.38
CA ILE A 222 -32.54 -46.07 -10.48
C ILE A 222 -33.40 -46.90 -9.52
N GLU A 223 -33.59 -46.46 -8.27
CA GLU A 223 -34.41 -47.18 -7.28
C GLU A 223 -35.89 -47.22 -7.68
N THR A 224 -36.44 -46.10 -8.17
CA THR A 224 -37.84 -46.01 -8.60
C THR A 224 -38.12 -46.82 -9.87
N ASP A 225 -37.22 -46.82 -10.86
CA ASP A 225 -37.36 -47.68 -12.04
C ASP A 225 -37.23 -49.17 -11.68
N ASN A 226 -36.27 -49.55 -10.82
CA ASN A 226 -36.17 -50.92 -10.30
C ASN A 226 -37.44 -51.37 -9.57
N ALA A 227 -38.06 -50.49 -8.77
CA ALA A 227 -39.33 -50.78 -8.10
C ALA A 227 -40.48 -50.94 -9.11
N ARG A 228 -40.50 -50.10 -10.16
CA ARG A 228 -41.50 -50.14 -11.23
C ARG A 228 -41.40 -51.41 -12.07
N GLU A 229 -40.20 -51.87 -12.39
CA GLU A 229 -39.97 -53.14 -13.09
C GLU A 229 -40.43 -54.35 -12.25
N LYS A 230 -40.02 -54.42 -10.98
CA LYS A 230 -40.47 -55.46 -10.04
C LYS A 230 -42.01 -55.49 -9.90
N SER A 231 -42.67 -54.33 -9.98
CA SER A 231 -44.13 -54.25 -9.99
C SER A 231 -44.75 -54.81 -11.28
N LYS A 232 -44.23 -54.41 -12.46
CA LYS A 232 -44.65 -54.94 -13.77
C LYS A 232 -44.50 -56.47 -13.85
N GLU A 233 -43.37 -57.01 -13.38
CA GLU A 233 -43.14 -58.46 -13.35
C GLU A 233 -44.16 -59.19 -12.46
N ARG A 234 -44.43 -58.68 -11.26
CA ARG A 234 -45.42 -59.24 -10.34
C ARG A 234 -46.81 -59.27 -10.97
N GLU A 235 -47.20 -58.23 -11.70
CA GLU A 235 -48.51 -58.19 -12.35
C GLU A 235 -48.58 -59.12 -13.57
N GLN A 236 -47.52 -59.23 -14.37
CA GLN A 236 -47.45 -60.20 -15.46
C GLN A 236 -47.54 -61.66 -14.96
N ARG A 237 -46.91 -61.98 -13.83
CA ARG A 237 -47.04 -63.30 -13.18
C ARG A 237 -48.51 -63.56 -12.79
N LYS A 238 -49.14 -62.64 -12.04
CA LYS A 238 -50.56 -62.74 -11.66
C LYS A 238 -51.48 -62.98 -12.87
N ARG A 239 -51.25 -62.28 -13.99
CA ARG A 239 -52.03 -62.44 -15.24
C ARG A 239 -51.78 -63.80 -15.93
N ARG A 240 -50.58 -64.37 -15.83
CA ARG A 240 -50.28 -65.72 -16.34
C ARG A 240 -50.92 -66.81 -15.48
N ASP A 241 -50.93 -66.63 -14.17
CA ASP A 241 -51.48 -67.61 -13.23
C ASP A 241 -53.02 -67.64 -13.30
N SER A 242 -53.69 -66.49 -13.36
CA SER A 242 -55.15 -66.42 -13.56
C SER A 242 -55.59 -67.00 -14.91
N HIS A 243 -54.75 -66.89 -15.95
CA HIS A 243 -55.05 -67.46 -17.27
C HIS A 243 -54.80 -68.98 -17.36
N LYS A 244 -54.05 -69.56 -16.41
CA LYS A 244 -53.96 -71.01 -16.22
C LYS A 244 -55.19 -71.55 -15.47
N SER A 245 -55.62 -70.90 -14.39
CA SER A 245 -56.79 -71.32 -13.61
C SER A 245 -58.14 -71.17 -14.33
N SER A 246 -58.18 -70.56 -15.50
CA SER A 246 -59.38 -70.41 -16.35
C SER A 246 -59.39 -71.36 -17.57
N LYS A 247 -58.47 -72.35 -17.61
CA LYS A 247 -58.37 -73.39 -18.64
C LYS A 247 -58.38 -74.83 -18.09
N SER A 248 -58.75 -74.97 -16.82
CA SER A 248 -59.00 -76.24 -16.12
C SER A 248 -60.47 -76.32 -15.73
#